data_AF-C9PM46-F1
#
_entry.id   AF-C9PM46-F1
#
_cell.length_a   1.000
_cell.length_b   1.000
_cell.length_c   1.000
_cell.angle_alpha   90.00
_cell.angle_beta   90.00
_cell.angle_gamma   90.00
#
_symmetry.space_group_name_H-M   'P 1'
#
loop_
_entity.id
_entity.type
_entity.pdbx_description
1 polymer ?
#
loop_
_entity_poly.entity_id
_entity_poly.type
_entity_poly.pdbx_seq_one_letter_code
_entity_poly.pdbx_strand_id
1 'polypeptide(L)'
;MKKLFTALLAGCSTFAFATSIPNTLTDTHTYEITKSFNLAVPKGSKGETNLWVPLPFNNEYQEVKSVKFEGNYKSAYISENNQYGAKTLFANWDENADKRDLKIQLVIQTKDREPMLQGALKDYQVPNKIQYSVDVLEYLKPTTHIKTNGIVKEYADKIVGKESNPLKKAELIHQWIVNNMERDNSVLGCGDGDVEKILTTGVLKGKCTDINSVFVALARASNIPAREIFGLRLGQAVKMGKYSKGAFGSADVNKFANISGGQHCRAEFYLAGFGWVPVDSADVTKMRLAEKKSVNDPDTQAVSDYLFGNWEMNWMGYNHARDFELYPLPEVAPLNNFGYPYAEIGGDPLNFFDPKEFSYEFTAKEL
;
A
#
# COMPACT_ATOMS: atom_id res chain seq x y z
N MET A 1 -31.93 -16.58 -75.65
CA MET A 1 -30.65 -16.45 -74.91
C MET A 1 -30.90 -15.63 -73.65
N LYS A 2 -30.86 -16.28 -72.47
CA LYS A 2 -31.05 -15.64 -71.16
C LYS A 2 -29.76 -14.88 -70.79
N LYS A 3 -29.86 -13.58 -70.51
CA LYS A 3 -28.77 -12.77 -69.96
C LYS A 3 -28.78 -12.92 -68.43
N LEU A 4 -27.71 -13.50 -67.87
CA LEU A 4 -27.45 -13.53 -66.44
C LEU A 4 -26.88 -12.17 -66.02
N PHE A 5 -27.49 -11.51 -65.03
CA PHE A 5 -26.90 -10.37 -64.33
C PHE A 5 -26.19 -10.90 -63.09
N THR A 6 -24.86 -10.73 -63.03
CA THR A 6 -24.05 -11.04 -61.85
C THR A 6 -23.96 -9.79 -60.99
N ALA A 7 -24.61 -9.80 -59.82
CA ALA A 7 -24.47 -8.74 -58.83
C ALA A 7 -23.17 -8.95 -58.04
N LEU A 8 -22.26 -7.98 -58.08
CA LEU A 8 -21.11 -7.92 -57.18
C LEU A 8 -21.57 -7.44 -55.80
N LEU A 9 -21.52 -8.31 -54.80
CA LEU A 9 -21.55 -7.91 -53.39
C LEU A 9 -20.16 -7.37 -53.01
N ALA A 10 -20.06 -6.06 -52.81
CA ALA A 10 -18.90 -5.45 -52.17
C ALA A 10 -18.94 -5.79 -50.68
N GLY A 11 -18.08 -6.70 -50.24
CA GLY A 11 -17.87 -6.99 -48.81
C GLY A 11 -17.18 -5.81 -48.14
N CYS A 12 -17.86 -5.12 -47.23
CA CYS A 12 -17.22 -4.18 -46.31
C CYS A 12 -16.35 -4.96 -45.31
N SER A 13 -15.05 -4.98 -45.54
CA SER A 13 -14.07 -5.44 -44.57
C SER A 13 -14.04 -4.44 -43.40
N THR A 14 -14.61 -4.80 -42.26
CA THR A 14 -14.40 -4.04 -41.02
C THR A 14 -12.97 -4.29 -40.55
N PHE A 15 -12.10 -3.30 -40.69
CA PHE A 15 -10.77 -3.33 -40.10
C PHE A 15 -10.91 -3.26 -38.58
N ALA A 16 -10.68 -4.38 -37.89
CA ALA A 16 -10.51 -4.38 -36.45
C ALA A 16 -9.12 -3.81 -36.15
N PHE A 17 -9.07 -2.55 -35.72
CA PHE A 17 -7.84 -1.98 -35.17
C PHE A 17 -7.60 -2.62 -33.81
N ALA A 18 -6.54 -3.43 -33.70
CA ALA A 18 -6.04 -3.85 -32.40
C ALA A 18 -5.48 -2.63 -31.69
N THR A 19 -6.22 -2.06 -30.75
CA THR A 19 -5.70 -1.04 -29.83
C THR A 19 -4.66 -1.71 -28.94
N SER A 20 -3.38 -1.43 -29.17
CA SER A 20 -2.31 -1.84 -28.26
C SER A 20 -2.55 -1.16 -26.92
N ILE A 21 -2.83 -1.95 -25.87
CA ILE A 21 -2.87 -1.43 -24.50
C ILE A 21 -1.44 -1.03 -24.14
N PRO A 22 -1.18 0.24 -23.76
CA PRO A 22 0.17 0.67 -23.42
C PRO A 22 0.69 -0.13 -22.22
N ASN A 23 1.99 -0.44 -22.21
CA ASN A 23 2.59 -1.11 -21.07
C ASN A 23 2.61 -0.16 -19.87
N THR A 24 1.86 -0.52 -18.82
CA THR A 24 1.72 0.30 -17.60
C THR A 24 2.77 -0.03 -16.55
N LEU A 25 3.63 -1.03 -16.79
CA LEU A 25 4.74 -1.40 -15.91
C LEU A 25 6.06 -1.00 -16.55
N THR A 26 6.73 0.01 -15.99
CA THR A 26 7.83 0.68 -16.68
C THR A 26 9.20 0.28 -16.13
N ASP A 27 9.79 1.10 -15.26
CA ASP A 27 11.11 0.90 -14.71
C ASP A 27 11.13 -0.30 -13.77
N THR A 28 12.18 -1.12 -13.86
CA THR A 28 12.37 -2.30 -13.01
C THR A 28 13.50 -2.05 -12.03
N HIS A 29 13.23 -2.29 -10.76
CA HIS A 29 14.20 -2.17 -9.66
C HIS A 29 14.43 -3.52 -9.03
N THR A 30 15.66 -3.80 -8.58
CA THR A 30 15.95 -4.99 -7.79
C THR A 30 16.64 -4.57 -6.50
N TYR A 31 16.14 -5.04 -5.37
CA TYR A 31 16.66 -4.73 -4.05
C TYR A 31 17.08 -5.99 -3.33
N GLU A 32 18.24 -5.94 -2.68
CA GLU A 32 18.62 -6.84 -1.61
C GLU A 32 18.28 -6.17 -0.28
N ILE A 33 17.52 -6.86 0.58
CA ILE A 33 17.07 -6.35 1.88
C ILE A 33 17.59 -7.27 2.98
N THR A 34 18.13 -6.68 4.04
CA THR A 34 18.42 -7.38 5.30
C THR A 34 17.52 -6.84 6.39
N LYS A 35 16.78 -7.72 7.06
CA LYS A 35 16.04 -7.42 8.30
C LYS A 35 16.68 -8.15 9.45
N SER A 36 17.22 -7.42 10.42
CA SER A 36 17.88 -7.97 11.61
C SER A 36 17.04 -7.65 12.85
N PHE A 37 16.91 -8.64 13.72
CA PHE A 37 16.22 -8.54 15.00
C PHE A 37 17.13 -9.08 16.09
N ASN A 38 17.19 -8.39 17.23
CA ASN A 38 17.75 -8.89 18.48
C ASN A 38 16.82 -8.41 19.61
N LEU A 39 15.69 -9.08 19.78
CA LEU A 39 14.59 -8.57 20.60
C LEU A 39 15.02 -8.37 22.06
N ALA A 40 14.84 -7.14 22.56
CA ALA A 40 15.08 -6.82 23.95
C ALA A 40 13.91 -7.30 24.82
N VAL A 41 14.23 -7.88 25.99
CA VAL A 41 13.21 -8.24 26.99
C VAL A 41 12.96 -7.03 27.89
N PRO A 42 11.76 -6.42 27.88
CA PRO A 42 11.44 -5.34 28.80
C PRO A 42 11.55 -5.80 30.25
N LYS A 43 11.99 -4.89 31.13
CA LYS A 43 12.10 -5.20 32.55
C LYS A 43 10.73 -5.56 33.12
N GLY A 44 10.59 -6.80 33.59
CA GLY A 44 9.36 -7.29 34.22
C GLY A 44 8.64 -8.35 33.39
N SER A 45 8.85 -8.36 32.06
CA SER A 45 8.30 -9.38 31.17
C SER A 45 9.06 -10.71 31.33
N LYS A 46 8.32 -11.82 31.25
CA LYS A 46 8.84 -13.19 31.36
C LYS A 46 8.00 -14.13 30.52
N GLY A 47 8.61 -15.14 29.92
CA GLY A 47 7.93 -16.16 29.13
C GLY A 47 8.53 -16.28 27.73
N GLU A 48 7.94 -17.15 26.91
CA GLU A 48 8.37 -17.35 25.53
C GLU A 48 8.30 -16.04 24.72
N THR A 49 9.25 -15.83 23.83
CA THR A 49 9.25 -14.71 22.90
C THR A 49 8.68 -15.16 21.57
N ASN A 50 7.67 -14.47 21.08
CA ASN A 50 7.04 -14.72 19.78
C ASN A 50 7.22 -13.51 18.88
N LEU A 51 7.58 -13.73 17.62
CA LEU A 51 7.80 -12.69 16.62
C LEU A 51 7.07 -13.05 15.32
N TRP A 52 6.28 -12.11 14.81
CA TRP A 52 5.63 -12.15 13.52
C TRP A 52 6.21 -11.05 12.63
N VAL A 53 6.82 -11.43 11.51
CA VAL A 53 7.41 -10.48 10.55
C VAL A 53 6.64 -10.51 9.24
N PRO A 54 6.11 -9.36 8.76
CA PRO A 54 5.45 -9.31 7.47
C PRO A 54 6.47 -9.55 6.34
N LEU A 55 6.09 -10.43 5.41
CA LEU A 55 6.85 -10.72 4.20
C LEU A 55 6.11 -10.19 2.95
N PRO A 56 6.86 -9.79 1.91
CA PRO A 56 6.26 -9.34 0.65
C PRO A 56 5.48 -10.44 -0.06
N PHE A 57 4.41 -10.04 -0.75
CA PHE A 57 3.65 -10.91 -1.65
C PHE A 57 4.15 -10.76 -3.11
N ASN A 58 3.72 -11.69 -3.97
CA ASN A 58 4.02 -11.68 -5.41
C ASN A 58 2.81 -11.21 -6.22
N ASN A 59 3.05 -10.40 -7.24
CA ASN A 59 2.06 -10.00 -8.24
C ASN A 59 2.75 -9.52 -9.54
N GLU A 60 2.01 -8.84 -10.42
CA GLU A 60 2.51 -8.34 -11.71
C GLU A 60 3.63 -7.29 -11.61
N TYR A 61 3.67 -6.50 -10.54
CA TYR A 61 4.57 -5.37 -10.36
C TYR A 61 5.62 -5.59 -9.27
N GLN A 62 5.59 -6.73 -8.59
CA GLN A 62 6.50 -7.09 -7.51
C GLN A 62 6.69 -8.60 -7.44
N GLU A 63 7.94 -9.03 -7.43
CA GLU A 63 8.33 -10.44 -7.38
C GLU A 63 9.44 -10.69 -6.36
N VAL A 64 9.16 -11.51 -5.36
CA VAL A 64 10.11 -12.01 -4.36
C VAL A 64 10.95 -13.12 -5.00
N LYS A 65 12.22 -12.80 -5.28
CA LYS A 65 13.18 -13.70 -5.90
C LYS A 65 13.79 -14.69 -4.91
N SER A 66 13.97 -14.27 -3.66
CA SER A 66 14.44 -15.16 -2.60
C SER A 66 14.07 -14.66 -1.21
N VAL A 67 13.87 -15.61 -0.29
CA VAL A 67 13.74 -15.38 1.14
C VAL A 67 14.65 -16.39 1.83
N LYS A 68 15.59 -15.90 2.64
CA LYS A 68 16.43 -16.72 3.51
C LYS A 68 16.36 -16.15 4.91
N PHE A 69 16.33 -17.00 5.92
CA PHE A 69 16.41 -16.55 7.30
C PHE A 69 17.27 -17.50 8.14
N GLU A 70 17.95 -16.93 9.11
CA GLU A 70 18.83 -17.62 10.05
C GLU A 70 18.74 -16.95 11.42
N GLY A 71 19.04 -17.67 12.49
CA GLY A 71 18.93 -17.16 13.85
C GLY A 71 19.08 -18.26 14.88
N ASN A 72 18.87 -17.92 16.15
CA ASN A 72 18.91 -18.86 17.28
C ASN A 72 17.50 -19.21 17.80
N TYR A 73 16.49 -19.11 16.94
CA TYR A 73 15.11 -19.45 17.27
C TYR A 73 14.95 -20.94 17.58
N LYS A 74 13.95 -21.26 18.41
CA LYS A 74 13.51 -22.62 18.69
C LYS A 74 12.73 -23.19 17.49
N SER A 75 11.82 -22.38 16.94
CA SER A 75 11.06 -22.70 15.74
C SER A 75 10.87 -21.45 14.89
N ALA A 76 10.86 -21.62 13.57
CA ALA A 76 10.48 -20.58 12.64
C ALA A 76 9.86 -21.18 11.37
N TYR A 77 8.81 -20.54 10.85
CA TYR A 77 8.13 -20.97 9.64
C TYR A 77 7.38 -19.81 8.98
N ILE A 78 7.16 -19.93 7.67
CA ILE A 78 6.34 -18.99 6.91
C ILE A 78 4.91 -19.53 6.83
N SER A 79 3.94 -18.68 7.12
CA SER A 79 2.51 -19.00 7.05
C SER A 79 1.73 -17.90 6.31
N GLU A 80 0.67 -18.31 5.65
CA GLU A 80 -0.37 -17.44 5.08
C GLU A 80 -1.74 -17.76 5.70
N ASN A 81 -1.76 -18.47 6.83
CA ASN A 81 -2.96 -18.92 7.52
C ASN A 81 -3.65 -17.76 8.25
N ASN A 82 -4.24 -16.83 7.49
CA ASN A 82 -5.06 -15.74 8.00
C ASN A 82 -6.06 -15.31 6.92
N GLN A 83 -7.07 -14.52 7.29
CA GLN A 83 -8.16 -14.09 6.41
C GLN A 83 -7.68 -13.44 5.10
N TYR A 84 -6.54 -12.74 5.13
CA TYR A 84 -6.03 -11.96 4.00
C TYR A 84 -4.88 -12.64 3.26
N GLY A 85 -4.48 -13.85 3.64
CA GLY A 85 -3.29 -14.51 3.09
C GLY A 85 -2.00 -13.70 3.32
N ALA A 86 -1.95 -12.87 4.36
CA ALA A 86 -0.80 -12.04 4.67
C ALA A 86 0.39 -12.94 5.03
N LYS A 87 1.39 -13.00 4.13
CA LYS A 87 2.57 -13.84 4.31
C LYS A 87 3.38 -13.37 5.52
N THR A 88 3.55 -14.28 6.47
CA THR A 88 4.14 -13.98 7.78
C THR A 88 5.25 -14.98 8.06
N LEU A 89 6.45 -14.49 8.40
CA LEU A 89 7.46 -15.31 9.06
C LEU A 89 7.19 -15.26 10.56
N PHE A 90 6.84 -16.40 11.14
CA PHE A 90 6.77 -16.57 12.59
C PHE A 90 8.09 -17.15 13.09
N ALA A 91 8.60 -16.66 14.22
CA ALA A 91 9.73 -17.24 14.95
C ALA A 91 9.49 -17.15 16.46
N ASN A 92 9.95 -18.15 17.22
CA ASN A 92 9.87 -18.11 18.68
C ASN A 92 11.15 -18.55 19.39
N TRP A 93 11.27 -18.14 20.64
CA TRP A 93 12.37 -18.47 21.56
C TRP A 93 11.82 -18.87 22.92
N ASP A 94 12.53 -19.78 23.59
CA ASP A 94 12.24 -20.14 24.98
C ASP A 94 12.41 -18.94 25.93
N GLU A 95 11.74 -18.99 27.08
CA GLU A 95 11.79 -17.94 28.11
C GLU A 95 13.22 -17.56 28.55
N ASN A 96 14.11 -18.56 28.62
CA ASN A 96 15.48 -18.41 29.11
C ASN A 96 16.50 -18.24 27.98
N ALA A 97 16.07 -17.91 26.76
CA ALA A 97 16.99 -17.67 25.66
C ALA A 97 17.92 -16.49 25.96
N ASP A 98 19.24 -16.71 25.82
CA ASP A 98 20.26 -15.68 26.04
C ASP A 98 20.14 -14.51 25.04
N LYS A 99 19.70 -14.80 23.81
CA LYS A 99 19.46 -13.85 22.72
C LYS A 99 18.23 -14.23 21.92
N ARG A 100 17.66 -13.26 21.21
CA ARG A 100 16.52 -13.44 20.28
C ARG A 100 16.89 -12.92 18.90
N ASP A 101 17.88 -13.58 18.31
CA ASP A 101 18.49 -13.18 17.05
C ASP A 101 17.74 -13.81 15.87
N LEU A 102 17.24 -12.98 14.96
CA LEU A 102 16.72 -13.38 13.65
C LEU A 102 17.25 -12.44 12.58
N LYS A 103 17.81 -13.00 11.51
CA LYS A 103 18.21 -12.26 10.32
C LYS A 103 17.47 -12.82 9.12
N ILE A 104 16.87 -11.94 8.34
CA ILE A 104 16.14 -12.25 7.11
C ILE A 104 16.83 -11.55 5.96
N GLN A 105 17.20 -12.29 4.91
CA GLN A 105 17.68 -11.77 3.65
C GLN A 105 16.62 -11.99 2.58
N LEU A 106 16.27 -10.91 1.88
CA LEU A 106 15.27 -10.90 0.82
C LEU A 106 15.89 -10.33 -0.44
N VAL A 107 15.57 -10.91 -1.59
CA VAL A 107 15.77 -10.24 -2.89
C VAL A 107 14.42 -10.06 -3.52
N ILE A 108 14.09 -8.84 -3.90
CA ILE A 108 12.82 -8.49 -4.52
C ILE A 108 13.06 -7.67 -5.78
N GLN A 109 12.27 -7.94 -6.81
CA GLN A 109 12.17 -7.11 -7.99
C GLN A 109 10.84 -6.36 -7.95
N THR A 110 10.86 -5.06 -8.21
CA THR A 110 9.65 -4.23 -8.33
C THR A 110 9.62 -3.53 -9.68
N LYS A 111 8.43 -3.16 -10.15
CA LYS A 111 8.23 -2.43 -11.41
C LYS A 111 7.30 -1.25 -11.21
N ASP A 112 7.74 -0.06 -11.58
CA ASP A 112 6.93 1.15 -11.54
C ASP A 112 5.56 0.92 -12.18
N ARG A 113 4.49 1.33 -11.48
CA ARG A 113 3.11 1.21 -11.95
C ARG A 113 2.65 2.55 -12.43
N GLU A 114 2.49 2.73 -13.74
CA GLU A 114 2.27 4.04 -14.34
C GLU A 114 1.09 4.10 -15.33
N PRO A 115 -0.09 3.53 -15.02
CA PRO A 115 -1.20 3.53 -15.98
C PRO A 115 -1.72 4.92 -16.35
N MET A 116 -1.67 5.90 -15.45
CA MET A 116 -2.08 7.28 -15.78
C MET A 116 -1.02 7.95 -16.68
N LEU A 117 0.26 7.87 -16.33
CA LEU A 117 1.35 8.46 -17.10
C LEU A 117 1.46 7.88 -18.51
N GLN A 118 1.24 6.56 -18.64
CA GLN A 118 1.26 5.85 -19.93
C GLN A 118 -0.05 6.01 -20.73
N GLY A 119 -1.01 6.81 -20.23
CA GLY A 119 -2.25 7.12 -20.92
C GLY A 119 -3.28 5.97 -20.94
N ALA A 120 -3.06 4.89 -20.20
CA ALA A 120 -3.94 3.71 -20.17
C ALA A 120 -5.33 4.02 -19.60
N LEU A 121 -5.45 5.10 -18.81
CA LEU A 121 -6.70 5.55 -18.20
C LEU A 121 -7.42 6.67 -18.98
N LYS A 122 -6.79 7.23 -20.03
CA LYS A 122 -7.29 8.41 -20.74
C LYS A 122 -8.69 8.20 -21.33
N ASP A 123 -8.90 7.02 -21.92
CA ASP A 123 -10.15 6.67 -22.61
C ASP A 123 -10.98 5.66 -21.81
N TYR A 124 -10.75 5.53 -20.50
CA TYR A 124 -11.47 4.61 -19.63
C TYR A 124 -13.00 4.81 -19.76
N GLN A 125 -13.70 3.76 -20.17
CA GLN A 125 -15.15 3.71 -20.23
C GLN A 125 -15.68 2.78 -19.15
N VAL A 126 -16.71 3.25 -18.44
CA VAL A 126 -17.40 2.41 -17.45
C VAL A 126 -18.15 1.30 -18.19
N PRO A 127 -17.92 0.02 -17.87
CA PRO A 127 -18.67 -1.07 -18.48
C PRO A 127 -20.17 -0.94 -18.22
N ASN A 128 -21.00 -1.24 -19.23
CA ASN A 128 -22.47 -1.24 -19.10
C ASN A 128 -22.97 -2.13 -17.96
N LYS A 129 -22.22 -3.18 -17.62
CA LYS A 129 -22.48 -4.06 -16.49
C LYS A 129 -21.18 -4.27 -15.71
N ILE A 130 -21.19 -3.86 -14.45
CA ILE A 130 -20.09 -4.08 -13.52
C ILE A 130 -20.31 -5.43 -12.83
N GLN A 131 -19.32 -6.33 -12.94
CA GLN A 131 -19.24 -7.56 -12.17
C GLN A 131 -17.83 -7.67 -11.61
N TYR A 132 -17.73 -7.61 -10.28
CA TYR A 132 -16.47 -7.81 -9.58
C TYR A 132 -16.32 -9.29 -9.21
N SER A 133 -15.09 -9.78 -9.25
CA SER A 133 -14.74 -11.09 -8.71
C SER A 133 -14.87 -11.10 -7.19
N VAL A 134 -14.94 -12.29 -6.58
CA VAL A 134 -15.13 -12.43 -5.13
C VAL A 134 -14.01 -11.76 -4.34
N ASP A 135 -12.77 -11.85 -4.82
CA ASP A 135 -11.60 -11.20 -4.23
C ASP A 135 -11.67 -9.66 -4.30
N VAL A 136 -12.31 -9.09 -5.33
CA VAL A 136 -12.50 -7.64 -5.44
C VAL A 136 -13.70 -7.16 -4.61
N LEU A 137 -14.78 -7.95 -4.54
CA LEU A 137 -15.98 -7.62 -3.75
C LEU A 137 -15.69 -7.43 -2.26
N GLU A 138 -14.67 -8.12 -1.72
CA GLU A 138 -14.22 -7.94 -0.34
C GLU A 138 -13.88 -6.47 -0.05
N TYR A 139 -13.27 -5.78 -1.01
CA TYR A 139 -12.84 -4.39 -0.85
C TYR A 139 -13.94 -3.36 -1.11
N LEU A 140 -15.21 -3.78 -1.17
CA LEU A 140 -16.37 -2.90 -0.99
C LEU A 140 -16.91 -2.93 0.44
N LYS A 141 -16.59 -3.97 1.21
CA LYS A 141 -17.14 -4.17 2.55
C LYS A 141 -16.50 -3.20 3.55
N PRO A 142 -17.26 -2.79 4.59
CA PRO A 142 -16.69 -2.06 5.71
C PRO A 142 -15.83 -2.97 6.59
N THR A 143 -14.88 -2.39 7.31
CA THR A 143 -14.14 -3.02 8.42
C THR A 143 -14.36 -2.22 9.72
N THR A 144 -13.64 -2.54 10.80
CA THR A 144 -13.72 -1.75 12.04
C THR A 144 -13.25 -0.32 11.78
N HIS A 145 -12.07 -0.15 11.19
CA HIS A 145 -11.48 1.17 10.93
C HIS A 145 -11.93 1.81 9.60
N ILE A 146 -12.46 1.02 8.66
CA ILE A 146 -12.96 1.49 7.35
C ILE A 146 -14.49 1.35 7.30
N LYS A 147 -15.20 2.29 7.92
CA LYS A 147 -16.67 2.38 7.77
C LYS A 147 -17.04 2.91 6.39
N THR A 148 -18.24 2.59 5.90
CA THR A 148 -18.74 3.01 4.58
C THR A 148 -20.11 3.69 4.64
N ASN A 149 -20.61 3.93 5.86
CA ASN A 149 -21.91 4.53 6.17
C ASN A 149 -21.72 5.80 7.04
N GLY A 150 -22.83 6.35 7.55
CA GLY A 150 -22.80 7.51 8.46
C GLY A 150 -22.02 8.69 7.88
N ILE A 151 -21.17 9.30 8.71
CA ILE A 151 -20.37 10.46 8.33
C ILE A 151 -19.44 10.17 7.13
N VAL A 152 -18.92 8.95 7.00
CA VAL A 152 -18.08 8.59 5.85
C VAL A 152 -18.89 8.70 4.55
N LYS A 153 -20.12 8.18 4.55
CA LYS A 153 -21.01 8.26 3.38
C LYS A 153 -21.43 9.69 3.08
N GLU A 154 -21.71 10.49 4.11
CA GLU A 154 -22.04 11.91 3.94
C GLU A 154 -20.91 12.71 3.28
N TYR A 155 -19.67 12.51 3.74
CA TYR A 155 -18.50 13.12 3.11
C TYR A 155 -18.32 12.61 1.68
N ALA A 156 -18.42 11.30 1.46
CA ALA A 156 -18.29 10.71 0.12
C ALA A 156 -19.30 11.32 -0.86
N ASP A 157 -20.59 11.37 -0.48
CA ASP A 157 -21.67 11.92 -1.31
C ASP A 157 -21.48 13.41 -1.59
N LYS A 158 -21.02 14.17 -0.59
CA LYS A 158 -20.70 15.59 -0.75
C LYS A 158 -19.55 15.82 -1.71
N ILE A 159 -18.51 15.01 -1.63
CA ILE A 159 -17.29 15.13 -2.46
C ILE A 159 -17.58 14.73 -3.91
N VAL A 160 -18.24 13.59 -4.13
CA VAL A 160 -18.48 13.08 -5.49
C VAL A 160 -19.70 13.69 -6.17
N GLY A 161 -20.66 14.22 -5.40
CA GLY A 161 -21.87 14.84 -5.92
C GLY A 161 -22.65 13.92 -6.86
N LYS A 162 -22.86 14.37 -8.10
CA LYS A 162 -23.60 13.62 -9.14
C LYS A 162 -22.68 12.85 -10.10
N GLU A 163 -21.37 12.85 -9.88
CA GLU A 163 -20.44 12.10 -10.72
C GLU A 163 -20.80 10.60 -10.69
N SER A 164 -20.72 9.94 -11.83
CA SER A 164 -21.04 8.52 -11.99
C SER A 164 -19.82 7.69 -12.43
N ASN A 165 -18.83 8.32 -13.08
CA ASN A 165 -17.61 7.69 -13.51
C ASN A 165 -16.70 7.40 -12.28
N PRO A 166 -16.39 6.13 -11.97
CA PRO A 166 -15.61 5.76 -10.79
C PRO A 166 -14.18 6.31 -10.83
N LEU A 167 -13.56 6.48 -12.00
CA LEU A 167 -12.24 7.12 -12.10
C LEU A 167 -12.33 8.60 -11.67
N LYS A 168 -13.36 9.32 -12.11
CA LYS A 168 -13.57 10.73 -11.74
C LYS A 168 -13.99 10.90 -10.28
N LYS A 169 -14.79 10.00 -9.73
CA LYS A 169 -15.07 9.95 -8.29
C LYS A 169 -13.79 9.78 -7.46
N ALA A 170 -12.94 8.83 -7.84
CA ALA A 170 -11.66 8.59 -7.16
C ALA A 170 -10.75 9.82 -7.25
N GLU A 171 -10.70 10.49 -8.41
CA GLU A 171 -9.96 11.74 -8.61
C GLU A 171 -10.47 12.85 -7.68
N LEU A 172 -11.80 13.06 -7.59
CA LEU A 172 -12.40 14.04 -6.68
C LEU A 172 -12.08 13.75 -5.21
N ILE A 173 -12.10 12.48 -4.80
CA ILE A 173 -11.73 12.06 -3.44
C ILE A 173 -10.25 12.35 -3.17
N HIS A 174 -9.36 11.97 -4.08
CA HIS A 174 -7.92 12.26 -3.96
C HIS A 174 -7.66 13.77 -3.84
N GLN A 175 -8.26 14.57 -4.72
CA GLN A 175 -8.11 16.03 -4.70
C GLN A 175 -8.71 16.65 -3.44
N TRP A 176 -9.83 16.15 -2.94
CA TRP A 176 -10.37 16.60 -1.65
C TRP A 176 -9.38 16.34 -0.52
N ILE A 177 -8.77 15.16 -0.47
CA ILE A 177 -7.76 14.83 0.54
C ILE A 177 -6.55 15.76 0.42
N VAL A 178 -6.01 15.95 -0.78
CA VAL A 178 -4.87 16.84 -1.03
C VAL A 178 -5.16 18.27 -0.60
N ASN A 179 -6.40 18.74 -0.79
CA ASN A 179 -6.81 20.09 -0.44
C ASN A 179 -7.11 20.30 1.04
N ASN A 180 -7.56 19.27 1.76
CA ASN A 180 -8.13 19.43 3.09
C ASN A 180 -7.33 18.74 4.20
N MET A 181 -6.51 17.74 3.87
CA MET A 181 -5.72 17.01 4.86
C MET A 181 -4.27 17.48 4.95
N GLU A 182 -3.67 17.30 6.13
CA GLU A 182 -2.26 17.62 6.39
C GLU A 182 -1.50 16.45 7.03
N ARG A 183 -0.19 16.41 6.82
CA ARG A 183 0.69 15.47 7.51
C ARG A 183 0.90 15.93 8.95
N ASP A 184 0.76 15.01 9.91
CA ASP A 184 1.12 15.21 11.31
C ASP A 184 2.17 14.19 11.74
N ASN A 185 3.39 14.66 12.04
CA ASN A 185 4.48 13.77 12.44
C ASN A 185 4.42 13.34 13.91
N SER A 186 3.55 13.95 14.73
CA SER A 186 3.36 13.59 16.14
C SER A 186 2.52 12.32 16.34
N VAL A 187 1.74 11.92 15.32
CA VAL A 187 0.98 10.66 15.32
C VAL A 187 1.92 9.47 15.43
N LEU A 188 1.61 8.51 16.29
CA LEU A 188 2.42 7.31 16.49
C LEU A 188 2.40 6.40 15.24
N GLY A 189 3.54 5.81 14.90
CA GLY A 189 3.65 4.89 13.76
C GLY A 189 3.22 5.53 12.43
N CYS A 190 2.36 4.84 11.67
CA CYS A 190 1.73 5.33 10.44
C CYS A 190 0.32 5.91 10.64
N GLY A 191 -0.18 5.96 11.88
CA GLY A 191 -1.59 6.24 12.18
C GLY A 191 -2.43 4.98 12.40
N ASP A 192 -3.59 5.15 13.05
CA ASP A 192 -4.56 4.07 13.24
C ASP A 192 -5.51 3.92 12.04
N GLY A 193 -5.67 4.96 11.21
CA GLY A 193 -6.60 4.90 10.09
C GLY A 193 -8.06 4.74 10.49
N ASP A 194 -8.45 5.19 11.67
CA ASP A 194 -9.87 5.27 12.07
C ASP A 194 -10.55 6.44 11.36
N VAL A 195 -11.17 6.14 10.22
CA VAL A 195 -11.75 7.16 9.34
C VAL A 195 -12.97 7.83 9.95
N GLU A 196 -13.81 7.08 10.67
CA GLU A 196 -14.99 7.64 11.32
C GLU A 196 -14.58 8.69 12.35
N LYS A 197 -13.56 8.40 13.16
CA LYS A 197 -12.97 9.35 14.11
C LYS A 197 -12.36 10.57 13.42
N ILE A 198 -11.56 10.39 12.37
CA ILE A 198 -10.93 11.51 11.63
C ILE A 198 -12.00 12.47 11.10
N LEU A 199 -13.03 11.95 10.44
CA LEU A 199 -14.08 12.78 9.85
C LEU A 199 -15.00 13.40 10.92
N THR A 200 -15.30 12.68 12.00
CA THR A 200 -16.17 13.18 13.09
C THR A 200 -15.51 14.30 13.88
N THR A 201 -14.23 14.16 14.19
CA THR A 201 -13.49 15.20 14.94
C THR A 201 -13.14 16.40 14.07
N GLY A 202 -13.12 16.24 12.74
CA GLY A 202 -12.64 17.26 11.81
C GLY A 202 -11.14 17.53 11.91
N VAL A 203 -10.40 16.73 12.69
CA VAL A 203 -8.94 16.79 12.75
C VAL A 203 -8.41 16.04 11.53
N LEU A 204 -8.47 16.73 10.39
CA LEU A 204 -8.05 16.23 9.07
C LEU A 204 -6.52 16.17 8.94
N LYS A 205 -5.85 15.56 9.93
CA LYS A 205 -4.40 15.42 9.96
C LYS A 205 -4.00 14.01 10.36
N GLY A 206 -2.87 13.56 9.86
CA GLY A 206 -2.35 12.24 10.24
C GLY A 206 -1.15 11.81 9.44
N LYS A 207 -0.87 10.52 9.44
CA LYS A 207 0.21 9.89 8.66
C LYS A 207 -0.37 9.06 7.51
N CYS A 208 0.44 8.18 6.93
CA CYS A 208 0.09 7.53 5.68
C CYS A 208 -1.07 6.54 5.80
N THR A 209 -1.21 5.86 6.94
CA THR A 209 -2.39 5.03 7.19
C THR A 209 -3.63 5.90 7.34
N ASP A 210 -3.59 6.96 8.17
CA ASP A 210 -4.73 7.86 8.35
C ASP A 210 -5.25 8.44 7.03
N ILE A 211 -4.34 8.99 6.22
CA ILE A 211 -4.69 9.72 5.00
C ILE A 211 -5.14 8.77 3.88
N ASN A 212 -4.43 7.67 3.65
CA ASN A 212 -4.82 6.73 2.61
C ASN A 212 -6.02 5.86 3.03
N SER A 213 -6.28 5.66 4.33
CA SER A 213 -7.53 5.07 4.81
C SER A 213 -8.74 5.98 4.55
N VAL A 214 -8.61 7.30 4.69
CA VAL A 214 -9.68 8.23 4.29
C VAL A 214 -10.00 8.07 2.80
N PHE A 215 -8.99 7.96 1.93
CA PHE A 215 -9.22 7.68 0.50
C PHE A 215 -10.01 6.38 0.32
N VAL A 216 -9.57 5.29 0.94
CA VAL A 216 -10.19 3.97 0.80
C VAL A 216 -11.63 3.97 1.29
N ALA A 217 -11.90 4.51 2.48
CA ALA A 217 -13.25 4.55 3.05
C ALA A 217 -14.22 5.38 2.21
N LEU A 218 -13.79 6.56 1.73
CA LEU A 218 -14.61 7.41 0.86
C LEU A 218 -14.86 6.76 -0.52
N ALA A 219 -13.87 6.06 -1.07
CA ALA A 219 -14.01 5.31 -2.31
C ALA A 219 -15.00 4.14 -2.14
N ARG A 220 -14.88 3.35 -1.07
CA ARG A 220 -15.82 2.26 -0.75
C ARG A 220 -17.24 2.77 -0.50
N ALA A 221 -17.39 3.87 0.24
CA ALA A 221 -18.68 4.54 0.44
C ALA A 221 -19.28 5.09 -0.87
N SER A 222 -18.43 5.34 -1.87
CA SER A 222 -18.81 5.71 -3.25
C SER A 222 -19.03 4.51 -4.18
N ASN A 223 -19.06 3.29 -3.63
CA ASN A 223 -19.20 2.02 -4.34
C ASN A 223 -18.06 1.71 -5.33
N ILE A 224 -16.83 2.07 -4.94
CA ILE A 224 -15.59 1.77 -5.68
C ILE A 224 -14.76 0.83 -4.79
N PRO A 225 -14.43 -0.40 -5.23
CA PRO A 225 -13.57 -1.26 -4.44
C PRO A 225 -12.21 -0.60 -4.24
N ALA A 226 -11.73 -0.51 -3.01
CA ALA A 226 -10.48 0.18 -2.69
C ALA A 226 -9.77 -0.49 -1.52
N ARG A 227 -8.45 -0.47 -1.49
CA ARG A 227 -7.67 -1.07 -0.40
C ARG A 227 -6.37 -0.33 -0.15
N GLU A 228 -5.92 -0.37 1.10
CA GLU A 228 -4.57 -0.03 1.47
C GLU A 228 -3.61 -1.19 1.15
N ILE A 229 -2.35 -0.84 0.92
CA ILE A 229 -1.22 -1.75 0.90
C ILE A 229 -0.19 -1.25 1.89
N PHE A 230 0.07 -2.07 2.92
CA PHE A 230 1.09 -1.82 3.92
C PHE A 230 2.42 -2.37 3.45
N GLY A 231 3.49 -1.61 3.65
CA GLY A 231 4.78 -1.91 3.03
C GLY A 231 5.95 -1.14 3.62
N LEU A 232 7.07 -1.20 2.91
CA LEU A 232 8.34 -0.61 3.33
C LEU A 232 9.04 0.04 2.14
N ARG A 233 9.51 1.27 2.30
CA ARG A 233 10.40 1.93 1.34
C ARG A 233 11.76 1.24 1.32
N LEU A 234 12.32 1.11 0.13
CA LEU A 234 13.54 0.35 -0.10
C LEU A 234 14.73 1.22 -0.52
N GLY A 235 14.48 2.42 -1.03
CA GLY A 235 15.58 3.28 -1.45
C GLY A 235 15.13 4.65 -1.95
N GLN A 236 16.00 5.28 -2.72
CA GLN A 236 15.77 6.59 -3.31
C GLN A 236 14.61 6.57 -4.31
N ALA A 237 13.75 7.57 -4.24
CA ALA A 237 12.87 7.91 -5.35
C ALA A 237 13.65 8.73 -6.39
N VAL A 238 13.72 8.27 -7.62
CA VAL A 238 14.36 8.93 -8.76
C VAL A 238 13.41 9.95 -9.40
N LYS A 239 12.17 9.55 -9.72
CA LYS A 239 11.19 10.40 -10.41
C LYS A 239 10.65 11.47 -9.48
N MET A 240 10.25 11.07 -8.27
CA MET A 240 9.68 11.97 -7.27
C MET A 240 10.75 12.70 -6.45
N GLY A 241 11.99 12.21 -6.42
CA GLY A 241 13.08 12.78 -5.62
C GLY A 241 13.46 14.21 -5.98
N LYS A 242 13.14 14.68 -7.21
CA LYS A 242 13.33 16.08 -7.60
C LYS A 242 12.45 17.05 -6.81
N TYR A 243 11.33 16.59 -6.26
CA TYR A 243 10.39 17.42 -5.49
C TYR A 243 10.70 17.44 -4.00
N SER A 244 11.36 16.41 -3.47
CA SER A 244 11.81 16.33 -2.08
C SER A 244 12.90 15.27 -1.92
N LYS A 245 13.99 15.63 -1.22
CA LYS A 245 15.08 14.70 -0.91
C LYS A 245 14.72 13.66 0.15
N GLY A 246 13.68 13.89 0.95
CA GLY A 246 13.37 13.07 2.13
C GLY A 246 11.93 12.55 2.19
N ALA A 247 10.98 13.13 1.46
CA ALA A 247 9.58 12.70 1.55
C ALA A 247 9.35 11.30 0.97
N PHE A 248 10.06 10.95 -0.12
CA PHE A 248 9.72 9.78 -0.93
C PHE A 248 10.63 8.57 -0.75
N GLY A 249 11.66 8.68 0.09
CA GLY A 249 12.70 7.66 0.26
C GLY A 249 14.05 8.15 -0.27
N SER A 250 15.12 7.68 0.35
CA SER A 250 16.49 8.12 0.09
C SER A 250 17.45 6.94 0.20
N ALA A 251 18.58 7.04 -0.49
CA ALA A 251 19.72 6.14 -0.37
C ALA A 251 21.01 6.96 -0.43
N ASP A 252 22.12 6.37 0.00
CA ASP A 252 23.45 6.96 -0.18
C ASP A 252 23.94 6.82 -1.63
N VAL A 253 25.14 7.32 -1.90
CA VAL A 253 25.78 7.26 -3.24
C VAL A 253 26.04 5.83 -3.73
N ASN A 254 26.03 4.83 -2.84
CA ASN A 254 26.18 3.41 -3.15
C ASN A 254 24.82 2.70 -3.28
N LYS A 255 23.71 3.46 -3.34
CA LYS A 255 22.33 2.97 -3.36
C LYS A 255 21.97 2.13 -2.12
N PHE A 256 22.63 2.38 -1.00
CA PHE A 256 22.33 1.74 0.27
C PHE A 256 21.42 2.65 1.12
N ALA A 257 20.41 2.06 1.76
CA ALA A 257 19.43 2.76 2.58
C ALA A 257 19.23 2.06 3.93
N ASN A 258 19.25 2.83 5.02
CA ASN A 258 18.63 2.40 6.27
C ASN A 258 17.13 2.63 6.15
N ILE A 259 16.35 1.56 6.29
CA ILE A 259 14.91 1.55 6.07
C ILE A 259 14.13 1.12 7.32
N SER A 260 14.75 1.20 8.50
CA SER A 260 14.12 0.79 9.77
C SER A 260 12.86 1.61 10.09
N GLY A 261 12.83 2.89 9.70
CA GLY A 261 11.66 3.78 9.76
C GLY A 261 10.96 3.96 8.42
N GLY A 262 11.20 3.07 7.46
CA GLY A 262 10.71 3.17 6.08
C GLY A 262 9.26 2.73 5.87
N GLN A 263 8.50 2.44 6.95
CA GLN A 263 7.14 1.93 6.85
C GLN A 263 6.27 2.94 6.10
N HIS A 264 5.48 2.42 5.18
CA HIS A 264 4.59 3.21 4.36
C HIS A 264 3.31 2.45 4.04
N CYS A 265 2.26 3.22 3.77
CA CYS A 265 0.97 2.72 3.38
C CYS A 265 0.55 3.48 2.12
N ARG A 266 0.27 2.78 1.03
CA ARG A 266 -0.33 3.36 -0.19
C ARG A 266 -1.74 2.81 -0.38
N ALA A 267 -2.53 3.39 -1.29
CA ALA A 267 -3.86 2.88 -1.58
C ALA A 267 -4.06 2.62 -3.07
N GLU A 268 -4.97 1.74 -3.41
CA GLU A 268 -5.41 1.54 -4.79
C GLU A 268 -6.92 1.35 -4.85
N PHE A 269 -7.50 1.67 -5.99
CA PHE A 269 -8.92 1.50 -6.27
C PHE A 269 -9.13 0.69 -7.54
N TYR A 270 -10.23 -0.04 -7.61
CA TYR A 270 -10.50 -0.96 -8.71
C TYR A 270 -11.47 -0.35 -9.70
N LEU A 271 -11.07 -0.31 -10.97
CA LEU A 271 -11.90 0.07 -12.09
C LEU A 271 -12.35 -1.16 -12.86
N ALA A 272 -13.66 -1.38 -12.95
CA ALA A 272 -14.22 -2.48 -13.74
C ALA A 272 -13.76 -2.37 -15.21
N GLY A 273 -13.24 -3.46 -15.77
CA GLY A 273 -12.69 -3.51 -17.12
C GLY A 273 -11.23 -3.03 -17.24
N PHE A 274 -10.63 -2.51 -16.16
CA PHE A 274 -9.23 -2.09 -16.15
C PHE A 274 -8.41 -2.88 -15.10
N GLY A 275 -8.81 -2.83 -13.83
CA GLY A 275 -8.08 -3.43 -12.72
C GLY A 275 -7.76 -2.43 -11.61
N TRP A 276 -6.75 -2.75 -10.80
CA TRP A 276 -6.31 -1.90 -9.69
C TRP A 276 -5.48 -0.70 -10.18
N VAL A 277 -5.89 0.50 -9.78
CA VAL A 277 -5.26 1.78 -10.10
C VAL A 277 -4.56 2.33 -8.85
N PRO A 278 -3.25 2.64 -8.94
CA PRO A 278 -2.49 3.24 -7.84
C PRO A 278 -3.03 4.59 -7.37
N VAL A 279 -2.91 4.90 -6.08
CA VAL A 279 -3.02 6.27 -5.56
C VAL A 279 -2.17 6.44 -4.29
N ASP A 280 -1.63 7.64 -4.05
CA ASP A 280 -0.99 7.96 -2.76
C ASP A 280 -1.19 9.43 -2.38
N SER A 281 -2.27 9.71 -1.65
CA SER A 281 -2.57 11.07 -1.20
C SER A 281 -1.67 11.48 -0.02
N ALA A 282 -1.16 10.50 0.74
CA ALA A 282 -0.34 10.76 1.91
C ALA A 282 1.07 11.28 1.55
N ASP A 283 1.63 10.82 0.45
CA ASP A 283 2.95 11.31 0.00
C ASP A 283 2.89 12.75 -0.50
N VAL A 284 1.75 13.21 -1.01
CA VAL A 284 1.51 14.62 -1.32
C VAL A 284 1.57 15.47 -0.04
N THR A 285 0.84 15.09 1.01
CA THR A 285 0.83 15.87 2.28
C THR A 285 2.16 15.79 3.02
N LYS A 286 2.85 14.64 2.95
CA LYS A 286 4.20 14.47 3.50
C LYS A 286 5.20 15.38 2.80
N MET A 287 5.17 15.46 1.46
CA MET A 287 6.02 16.36 0.69
C MET A 287 5.74 17.82 1.04
N ARG A 288 4.47 18.22 1.07
CA ARG A 288 4.05 19.57 1.48
C ARG A 288 4.63 19.97 2.84
N LEU A 289 4.54 19.09 3.84
CA LEU A 289 5.10 19.34 5.16
C LEU A 289 6.64 19.43 5.13
N ALA A 290 7.30 18.46 4.49
CA ALA A 290 8.76 18.36 4.44
C ALA A 290 9.40 19.58 3.76
N GLU A 291 8.81 20.03 2.65
CA GLU A 291 9.31 21.12 1.82
C GLU A 291 8.65 22.47 2.11
N LYS A 292 7.76 22.52 3.12
CA LYS A 292 6.99 23.72 3.50
C LYS A 292 6.22 24.35 2.34
N LYS A 293 5.65 23.50 1.48
CA LYS A 293 4.90 23.90 0.28
C LYS A 293 3.41 24.00 0.56
N SER A 294 2.80 25.03 -0.03
CA SER A 294 1.34 25.18 0.00
C SER A 294 0.67 24.13 -0.90
N VAL A 295 -0.64 23.96 -0.73
CA VAL A 295 -1.43 23.10 -1.61
C VAL A 295 -1.36 23.54 -3.08
N ASN A 296 -1.37 24.84 -3.34
CA ASN A 296 -1.37 25.41 -4.69
C ASN A 296 0.04 25.53 -5.32
N ASP A 297 1.07 25.07 -4.61
CA ASP A 297 2.43 25.09 -5.14
C ASP A 297 2.53 24.21 -6.40
N PRO A 298 3.20 24.64 -7.48
CA PRO A 298 3.31 23.86 -8.71
C PRO A 298 3.92 22.47 -8.51
N ASP A 299 4.89 22.33 -7.61
CA ASP A 299 5.48 21.03 -7.31
C ASP A 299 4.51 20.15 -6.52
N THR A 300 3.70 20.74 -5.63
CA THR A 300 2.62 20.01 -4.94
C THR A 300 1.60 19.47 -5.92
N GLN A 301 1.17 20.30 -6.88
CA GLN A 301 0.22 19.89 -7.91
C GLN A 301 0.82 18.81 -8.81
N ALA A 302 2.07 18.95 -9.25
CA ALA A 302 2.74 17.92 -10.05
C ALA A 302 2.89 16.58 -9.30
N VAL A 303 3.17 16.62 -8.00
CA VAL A 303 3.23 15.43 -7.15
C VAL A 303 1.85 14.80 -6.97
N SER A 304 0.81 15.61 -6.76
CA SER A 304 -0.59 15.18 -6.68
C SER A 304 -1.01 14.47 -7.97
N ASP A 305 -0.78 15.10 -9.12
CA ASP A 305 -1.15 14.58 -10.43
C ASP A 305 -0.42 13.26 -10.75
N TYR A 306 0.87 13.15 -10.38
CA TYR A 306 1.60 11.90 -10.56
C TYR A 306 1.08 10.81 -9.63
N LEU A 307 0.86 11.09 -8.36
CA LEU A 307 0.44 10.09 -7.37
C LEU A 307 -1.03 9.68 -7.50
N PHE A 308 -1.81 10.28 -8.40
CA PHE A 308 -3.09 9.75 -8.84
C PHE A 308 -2.94 8.87 -10.09
N GLY A 309 -2.94 7.56 -9.88
CA GLY A 309 -2.81 6.58 -10.95
C GLY A 309 -1.37 6.14 -11.24
N ASN A 310 -0.37 6.59 -10.48
CA ASN A 310 1.00 6.08 -10.61
C ASN A 310 1.68 5.81 -9.26
N TRP A 311 2.56 4.82 -9.23
CA TRP A 311 3.49 4.52 -8.16
C TRP A 311 4.89 4.34 -8.73
N GLU A 312 5.83 5.18 -8.29
CA GLU A 312 7.24 4.83 -8.30
C GLU A 312 7.48 3.74 -7.23
N MET A 313 8.09 2.65 -7.63
CA MET A 313 8.18 1.39 -6.89
C MET A 313 9.54 1.22 -6.19
N ASN A 314 10.06 2.31 -5.62
CA ASN A 314 11.15 2.32 -4.65
C ASN A 314 10.71 1.81 -3.25
N TRP A 315 9.71 0.93 -3.21
CA TRP A 315 9.09 0.36 -2.03
C TRP A 315 8.54 -1.03 -2.36
N MET A 316 8.25 -1.83 -1.33
CA MET A 316 7.56 -3.11 -1.48
C MET A 316 6.28 -3.16 -0.65
N GLY A 317 5.27 -3.85 -1.16
CA GLY A 317 4.03 -4.18 -0.43
C GLY A 317 4.13 -5.52 0.30
N TYR A 318 3.64 -5.58 1.53
CA TYR A 318 3.53 -6.79 2.34
C TYR A 318 2.16 -7.45 2.26
N ASN A 319 1.11 -6.67 2.49
CA ASN A 319 -0.27 -7.15 2.53
C ASN A 319 -1.24 -5.96 2.48
N HIS A 320 -2.52 -6.29 2.42
CA HIS A 320 -3.66 -5.35 2.45
C HIS A 320 -4.55 -5.62 3.68
N ALA A 321 -3.99 -6.28 4.71
CA ALA A 321 -4.76 -6.81 5.82
C ALA A 321 -5.18 -5.69 6.78
N ARG A 322 -6.45 -5.72 7.19
CA ARG A 322 -7.03 -4.83 8.19
C ARG A 322 -7.86 -5.62 9.18
N ASP A 323 -7.83 -5.22 10.44
CA ASP A 323 -8.75 -5.74 11.46
C ASP A 323 -8.80 -7.28 11.52
N PHE A 324 -7.63 -7.91 11.55
CA PHE A 324 -7.47 -9.34 11.29
C PHE A 324 -6.60 -10.04 12.33
N GLU A 325 -6.72 -11.37 12.38
CA GLU A 325 -5.93 -12.21 13.28
C GLU A 325 -4.73 -12.80 12.54
N LEU A 326 -3.57 -12.77 13.20
CA LEU A 326 -2.38 -13.49 12.75
C LEU A 326 -2.45 -14.96 13.17
N TYR A 327 -1.59 -15.77 12.56
CA TYR A 327 -1.34 -17.14 12.98
C TYR A 327 0.16 -17.36 13.26
N PRO A 328 0.52 -17.94 14.41
CA PRO A 328 -0.33 -18.22 15.59
C PRO A 328 -1.03 -16.97 16.11
N LEU A 329 -2.11 -17.15 16.87
CA LEU A 329 -2.89 -16.04 17.43
C LEU A 329 -2.02 -15.30 18.48
N PRO A 330 -1.75 -13.99 18.29
CA PRO A 330 -1.09 -13.15 19.30
C PRO A 330 -2.05 -12.80 20.44
N GLU A 331 -1.51 -12.33 21.57
CA GLU A 331 -2.27 -11.76 22.68
C GLU A 331 -3.05 -10.50 22.24
N VAL A 332 -2.43 -9.63 21.44
CA VAL A 332 -3.14 -8.49 20.84
C VAL A 332 -3.78 -8.89 19.52
N ALA A 333 -5.07 -9.20 19.59
CA ALA A 333 -5.90 -9.53 18.43
C ALA A 333 -7.31 -8.89 18.55
N PRO A 334 -7.94 -8.51 17.43
CA PRO A 334 -7.38 -8.47 16.08
C PRO A 334 -6.36 -7.32 15.92
N LEU A 335 -5.40 -7.48 15.02
CA LEU A 335 -4.50 -6.41 14.62
C LEU A 335 -5.18 -5.49 13.61
N ASN A 336 -5.04 -4.18 13.82
CA ASN A 336 -5.55 -3.17 12.88
C ASN A 336 -4.88 -3.27 11.51
N ASN A 337 -3.56 -3.43 11.45
CA ASN A 337 -2.80 -3.64 10.21
C ASN A 337 -1.49 -4.37 10.49
N PHE A 338 -0.79 -4.81 9.45
CA PHE A 338 0.46 -5.55 9.57
C PHE A 338 1.56 -5.02 8.63
N GLY A 339 1.88 -3.73 8.81
CA GLY A 339 3.02 -3.08 8.15
C GLY A 339 4.33 -3.10 8.96
N TYR A 340 4.24 -3.39 10.25
CA TYR A 340 5.35 -3.48 11.20
C TYR A 340 5.56 -4.93 11.64
N PRO A 341 6.78 -5.34 12.02
CA PRO A 341 6.96 -6.57 12.78
C PRO A 341 6.18 -6.45 14.10
N TYR A 342 5.67 -7.57 14.61
CA TYR A 342 4.98 -7.63 15.88
C TYR A 342 5.64 -8.68 16.77
N ALA A 343 5.82 -8.39 18.06
CA ALA A 343 6.40 -9.35 18.99
C ALA A 343 5.81 -9.23 20.38
N GLU A 344 5.81 -10.35 21.09
CA GLU A 344 5.36 -10.48 22.47
C GLU A 344 6.36 -11.28 23.28
N ILE A 345 6.43 -11.00 24.59
CA ILE A 345 7.24 -11.77 25.55
C ILE A 345 6.34 -12.20 26.69
N GLY A 346 6.00 -13.49 26.73
CA GLY A 346 5.02 -14.01 27.68
C GLY A 346 3.63 -13.40 27.54
N GLY A 347 3.27 -12.93 26.34
CA GLY A 347 2.03 -12.21 26.05
C GLY A 347 2.17 -10.69 26.14
N ASP A 348 3.24 -10.14 26.72
CA ASP A 348 3.44 -8.69 26.78
C ASP A 348 3.89 -8.16 25.40
N PRO A 349 3.12 -7.28 24.73
CA PRO A 349 3.50 -6.74 23.42
C PRO A 349 4.69 -5.77 23.52
N LEU A 350 5.62 -5.87 22.57
CA LEU A 350 6.72 -4.92 22.41
C LEU A 350 6.28 -3.68 21.62
N ASN A 351 6.88 -2.53 21.91
CA ASN A 351 6.65 -1.30 21.13
C ASN A 351 7.33 -1.38 19.76
N PHE A 352 6.62 -1.91 18.77
CA PHE A 352 7.12 -2.05 17.39
C PHE A 352 7.14 -0.74 16.58
N PHE A 353 6.68 0.38 17.15
CA PHE A 353 6.80 1.69 16.50
C PHE A 353 8.15 2.38 16.75
N ASP A 354 8.91 1.93 17.75
CA ASP A 354 10.27 2.37 18.02
C ASP A 354 11.27 1.25 17.67
N PRO A 355 11.97 1.34 16.51
CA PRO A 355 12.95 0.33 16.10
C PRO A 355 14.05 0.08 17.12
N LYS A 356 14.44 1.11 17.89
CA LYS A 356 15.52 1.02 18.87
C LYS A 356 15.05 0.28 20.12
N GLU A 357 13.83 0.58 20.58
CA GLU A 357 13.23 -0.15 21.71
C GLU A 357 12.94 -1.60 21.35
N PHE A 358 12.34 -1.84 20.17
CA PHE A 358 12.08 -3.20 19.66
C PHE A 358 13.37 -3.96 19.32
N SER A 359 14.46 -3.23 19.07
CA SER A 359 15.76 -3.76 18.66
C SER A 359 15.72 -4.49 17.30
N TYR A 360 15.20 -3.79 16.28
CA TYR A 360 15.33 -4.21 14.88
C TYR A 360 16.09 -3.18 14.02
N GLU A 361 16.78 -3.67 13.00
CA GLU A 361 17.44 -2.86 11.98
C GLU A 361 17.15 -3.42 10.60
N PHE A 362 16.61 -2.57 9.71
CA PHE A 362 16.35 -2.94 8.32
C PHE A 362 17.22 -2.10 7.38
N THR A 363 17.84 -2.76 6.41
CA THR A 363 18.65 -2.13 5.38
C THR A 363 18.27 -2.67 4.01
N ALA A 364 18.43 -1.84 2.99
CA ALA A 364 18.29 -2.26 1.60
C ALA A 364 19.39 -1.69 0.73
N LYS A 365 19.73 -2.42 -0.34
CA LYS A 365 20.61 -2.00 -1.39
C LYS A 365 19.94 -2.25 -2.74
N GLU A 366 19.82 -1.22 -3.55
CA GLU A 366 19.41 -1.39 -4.95
C GLU A 366 20.60 -1.95 -5.76
N LEU A 367 20.33 -2.99 -6.55
CA LEU A 367 21.34 -3.75 -7.31
C LEU A 367 21.65 -3.15 -8.68
#